data_AF-A0A501WPN7-F1
#
_entry.id   AF-A0A501WPN7-F1
#
_cell.length_a   1.000
_cell.length_b   1.000
_cell.length_c   1.000
_cell.angle_alpha   90.00
_cell.angle_beta   90.00
_cell.angle_gamma   90.00
#
_symmetry.space_group_name_H-M   'P 1'
#
loop_
_entity.id
_entity.type
_entity.pdbx_description
1 polymer ?
#
loop_
_entity_poly.entity_id
_entity_poly.type
_entity_poly.pdbx_seq_one_letter_code
_entity_poly.pdbx_strand_id
1 'polypeptide(L)'
;MGRDSEPRLCEANVRALWGRMVGEILPAAAPRFGWPPLTPAEYAEALLDQVRQSPCEPGRPPCAIDLVLAIELADRALRGQVCMKGLARRSREMRERAGRGRG
;
A
#
# COMPACT_ATOMS: atom_id res chain seq x y z
N MET A 1 -25.70 30.29 -7.94
CA MET A 1 -25.61 28.82 -8.15
C MET A 1 -24.26 28.52 -8.77
N GLY A 2 -23.21 28.33 -7.97
CA GLY A 2 -21.91 27.86 -8.45
C GLY A 2 -21.86 26.36 -8.20
N ARG A 3 -21.84 25.55 -9.27
CA ARG A 3 -21.70 24.10 -9.17
C ARG A 3 -20.29 23.80 -8.64
N ASP A 4 -20.25 23.22 -7.46
CA ASP A 4 -19.43 22.06 -7.11
C ASP A 4 -18.07 22.00 -7.81
N SER A 5 -17.08 22.68 -7.22
CA SER A 5 -15.68 22.29 -7.40
C SER A 5 -15.44 21.07 -6.51
N GLU A 6 -16.03 19.94 -6.87
CA GLU A 6 -15.57 18.66 -6.35
C GLU A 6 -14.06 18.56 -6.66
N PRO A 7 -13.21 18.26 -5.68
CA PRO A 7 -11.79 18.07 -5.94
C PRO A 7 -11.65 16.87 -6.87
N ARG A 8 -11.44 17.13 -8.17
CA ARG A 8 -11.11 16.07 -9.12
C ARG A 8 -9.88 15.37 -8.60
N LEU A 9 -9.99 14.06 -8.34
CA LEU A 9 -8.87 13.18 -8.01
C LEU A 9 -7.89 13.21 -9.19
N CYS A 10 -6.93 14.15 -9.16
CA CYS A 10 -5.83 14.18 -10.09
C CYS A 10 -4.85 13.05 -9.72
N GLU A 11 -4.36 12.32 -10.72
CA GLU A 11 -3.36 11.26 -10.52
C GLU A 11 -2.14 11.75 -9.72
N ALA A 12 -1.72 13.00 -9.96
CA ALA A 12 -0.63 13.61 -9.20
C ALA A 12 -0.92 13.68 -7.69
N ASN A 13 -2.16 14.00 -7.30
CA ASN A 13 -2.56 14.05 -5.90
C ASN A 13 -2.58 12.66 -5.27
N VAL A 14 -3.05 11.65 -6.00
CA VAL A 14 -3.02 10.25 -5.55
C VAL A 14 -1.58 9.79 -5.33
N ARG A 15 -0.67 10.08 -6.28
CA ARG A 15 0.75 9.73 -6.17
C ARG A 15 1.43 10.45 -5.00
N ALA A 16 1.13 11.73 -4.80
CA ALA A 16 1.65 12.49 -3.65
C ALA A 16 1.15 11.94 -2.32
N LEU A 17 -0.16 11.64 -2.21
CA LEU A 17 -0.74 11.04 -1.02
C LEU A 17 -0.16 9.65 -0.75
N TRP A 18 0.03 8.84 -1.79
CA TRP A 18 0.69 7.55 -1.68
C TRP A 18 2.10 7.67 -1.12
N GLY A 19 2.91 8.59 -1.68
CA GLY A 19 4.27 8.85 -1.21
C GLY A 19 4.30 9.25 0.28
N ARG A 20 3.42 10.15 0.69
CA ARG A 20 3.27 10.56 2.10
C ARG A 20 2.79 9.42 2.99
N MET A 21 1.88 8.58 2.52
CA MET A 21 1.35 7.45 3.28
C MET A 21 2.46 6.47 3.66
N VAL A 22 3.27 6.03 2.69
CA VAL A 22 4.33 5.03 2.92
C VAL A 22 5.63 5.63 3.46
N GLY A 23 5.91 6.90 3.15
CA GLY A 23 7.12 7.59 3.56
C GLY A 23 7.05 8.21 4.96
N GLU A 24 5.86 8.61 5.42
CA GLU A 24 5.71 9.39 6.65
C GLU A 24 4.65 8.80 7.59
N ILE A 25 3.41 8.61 7.10
CA ILE A 25 2.27 8.31 7.97
C ILE A 25 2.38 6.90 8.59
N LEU A 26 2.60 5.87 7.77
CA LEU A 26 2.72 4.50 8.26
C LEU A 26 3.97 4.30 9.15
N PRO A 27 5.16 4.78 8.76
CA PRO A 27 6.33 4.76 9.66
C PRO A 27 6.08 5.44 11.01
N ALA A 28 5.44 6.61 11.02
CA ALA A 28 5.14 7.32 12.26
C ALA A 28 4.10 6.59 13.13
N ALA A 29 3.15 5.89 12.51
CA ALA A 29 2.14 5.10 13.21
C ALA A 29 2.69 3.77 13.76
N ALA A 30 3.72 3.20 13.14
CA ALA A 30 4.20 1.86 13.43
C ALA A 30 4.48 1.58 14.92
N PRO A 31 5.17 2.46 15.68
CA PRO A 31 5.42 2.23 17.11
C PRO A 31 4.14 2.16 17.93
N ARG A 32 3.16 3.01 17.61
CA ARG A 32 1.87 3.08 18.31
C ARG A 32 1.06 1.78 18.13
N PHE A 33 1.13 1.17 16.96
CA PHE A 33 0.39 -0.06 16.65
C PHE A 33 1.21 -1.34 16.84
N GLY A 34 2.46 -1.25 17.30
CA GLY A 34 3.35 -2.40 17.45
C GLY A 34 3.66 -3.12 16.13
N TRP A 35 3.68 -2.38 15.02
CA TRP A 35 4.00 -2.91 13.70
C TRP A 35 5.51 -3.11 13.55
N PRO A 36 5.94 -4.06 12.70
CA PRO A 36 7.36 -4.23 12.41
C PRO A 36 7.97 -2.93 11.82
N PRO A 37 9.25 -2.64 12.09
CA PRO A 37 9.95 -1.53 11.47
C PRO A 37 10.21 -1.87 10.00
N LEU A 38 9.34 -1.38 9.12
CA LEU A 38 9.47 -1.52 7.67
C LEU A 38 9.97 -0.21 7.06
N THR A 39 10.76 -0.33 5.99
CA THR A 39 11.12 0.78 5.11
C THR A 39 9.89 1.25 4.31
N PRO A 40 9.90 2.48 3.75
CA PRO A 40 8.83 2.94 2.87
C PRO A 40 8.57 2.00 1.67
N ALA A 41 9.63 1.41 1.12
CA ALA A 41 9.51 0.43 0.03
C ALA A 41 8.79 -0.85 0.49
N GLU A 42 9.14 -1.37 1.67
CA GLU A 42 8.48 -2.56 2.22
C GLU A 42 7.01 -2.31 2.58
N TYR A 43 6.64 -1.10 3.05
CA TYR A 43 5.23 -0.73 3.20
C TYR A 43 4.50 -0.70 1.86
N ALA A 44 5.11 -0.08 0.85
CA ALA A 44 4.54 0.01 -0.49
C ALA A 44 4.27 -1.38 -1.07
N GLU A 45 5.27 -2.26 -0.99
CA GLU A 45 5.17 -3.66 -1.40
C GLU A 45 4.07 -4.41 -0.62
N ALA A 46 4.09 -4.34 0.71
CA ALA A 46 3.16 -5.07 1.55
C ALA A 46 1.70 -4.71 1.28
N LEU A 47 1.42 -3.47 0.85
CA LEU A 47 0.10 -3.00 0.47
C LEU A 47 -0.25 -3.36 -0.98
N LEU A 48 0.65 -3.07 -1.93
CA LEU A 48 0.40 -3.30 -3.36
C LEU A 48 0.27 -4.79 -3.69
N ASP A 49 1.00 -5.67 -3.01
CA ASP A 49 0.86 -7.13 -3.18
C ASP A 49 -0.56 -7.61 -2.84
N GLN A 50 -1.25 -6.94 -1.89
CA GLN A 50 -2.62 -7.30 -1.51
C GLN A 50 -3.63 -6.78 -2.52
N VAL A 51 -3.40 -5.58 -3.05
CA VAL A 51 -4.26 -4.97 -4.07
C VAL A 51 -4.19 -5.77 -5.39
N ARG A 52 -2.97 -6.11 -5.80
CA ARG A 52 -2.71 -6.80 -7.08
C ARG A 52 -2.92 -8.31 -7.00
N GLN A 53 -3.00 -8.86 -5.78
CA GLN A 53 -3.19 -10.29 -5.51
C GLN A 53 -2.15 -11.22 -6.17
N SER A 54 -1.09 -10.67 -6.75
CA SER A 54 -0.04 -11.40 -7.45
C SER A 54 1.26 -10.58 -7.46
N PRO A 55 2.37 -11.10 -6.90
CA PRO A 55 3.69 -10.50 -7.03
C PRO A 55 4.35 -10.85 -8.39
N CYS A 56 3.66 -11.60 -9.24
CA CYS A 56 4.18 -12.15 -10.51
C CYS A 56 4.12 -11.17 -11.68
N GLU A 57 3.60 -9.96 -11.47
CA GLU A 57 3.75 -8.82 -12.39
C GLU A 57 4.82 -7.82 -11.88
N PRO A 58 6.06 -8.25 -11.52
CA PRO A 58 7.09 -7.31 -11.17
C PRO A 58 7.43 -6.46 -12.40
N GLY A 59 7.54 -5.15 -12.19
CA GLY A 59 7.90 -4.21 -13.25
C GLY A 59 6.74 -3.44 -13.87
N ARG A 60 5.47 -3.82 -13.60
CA ARG A 60 4.34 -2.96 -13.97
C ARG A 60 4.20 -1.82 -12.94
N PRO A 61 4.38 -0.54 -13.32
CA PRO A 61 4.20 0.57 -12.39
C PRO A 61 2.73 0.64 -11.92
N PRO A 62 2.47 1.02 -10.66
CA PRO A 62 1.11 1.19 -10.16
C PRO A 62 0.38 2.32 -10.88
N CYS A 63 -0.81 1.99 -11.36
CA CYS A 63 -1.75 2.98 -11.88
C CYS A 63 -2.47 3.69 -10.71
N ALA A 64 -3.18 4.77 -11.01
CA ALA A 64 -3.90 5.53 -9.98
C ALA A 64 -4.89 4.68 -9.16
N ILE A 65 -5.56 3.71 -9.78
CA ILE A 65 -6.51 2.81 -9.11
C ILE A 65 -5.80 1.91 -8.09
N ASP A 66 -4.67 1.31 -8.47
CA ASP A 66 -3.85 0.49 -7.55
C ASP A 66 -3.48 1.30 -6.30
N LEU A 67 -3.08 2.56 -6.50
CA LEU A 67 -2.68 3.46 -5.43
C LEU A 67 -3.84 3.84 -4.53
N VAL A 68 -5.02 4.14 -5.08
CA VAL A 68 -6.22 4.44 -4.29
C VAL A 68 -6.58 3.26 -3.38
N LEU A 69 -6.62 2.04 -3.93
CA LEU A 69 -6.92 0.84 -3.16
C LEU A 69 -5.87 0.56 -2.07
N ALA A 70 -4.59 0.81 -2.38
CA ALA A 70 -3.51 0.66 -1.40
C ALA A 70 -3.60 1.71 -0.28
N ILE A 71 -3.97 2.95 -0.60
CA ILE A 71 -4.22 4.02 0.38
C ILE A 71 -5.41 3.67 1.28
N GLU A 72 -6.51 3.17 0.72
CA GLU A 72 -7.67 2.71 1.51
C GLU A 72 -7.30 1.57 2.46
N LEU A 73 -6.49 0.62 1.99
CA LEU A 73 -6.01 -0.47 2.82
C LEU A 73 -5.10 0.02 3.96
N ALA A 74 -4.25 1.03 3.68
CA ALA A 74 -3.44 1.69 4.69
C ALA A 74 -4.30 2.44 5.72
N ASP A 75 -5.34 3.15 5.30
CA ASP A 75 -6.29 3.82 6.19
C ASP A 75 -7.01 2.81 7.11
N ARG A 76 -7.44 1.67 6.57
CA ARG A 76 -7.99 0.56 7.38
C ARG A 76 -6.98 0.05 8.41
N ALA A 77 -5.68 0.01 8.07
CA ALA A 77 -4.65 -0.39 9.00
C ALA A 77 -4.50 0.62 10.14
N LEU A 78 -4.49 1.92 9.82
CA LEU A 78 -4.45 3.02 10.79
C LEU A 78 -5.68 3.05 11.71
N ARG A 79 -6.82 2.54 11.24
CA ARG A 79 -8.04 2.35 12.05
C ARG A 79 -8.05 1.05 12.86
N GLY A 80 -6.99 0.24 12.79
CA GLY A 80 -6.89 -1.06 13.46
C GLY A 80 -7.77 -2.15 12.85
N GLN A 81 -8.35 -1.92 11.68
CA GLN A 81 -9.25 -2.87 11.01
C GLN A 81 -8.49 -3.96 10.25
N VAL A 82 -7.25 -3.68 9.86
CA VAL A 82 -6.33 -4.69 9.30
C VAL A 82 -4.97 -4.59 9.97
N CYS A 83 -4.29 -5.73 10.11
CA CYS A 83 -2.99 -5.78 10.77
C CYS A 83 -1.84 -5.73 9.75
N MET A 84 -1.01 -4.69 9.84
CA MET A 84 0.12 -4.50 8.94
C MET A 84 1.17 -5.61 9.04
N LYS A 85 1.39 -6.18 10.24
CA LYS A 85 2.23 -7.38 10.41
C LYS A 85 1.71 -8.56 9.59
N GLY A 86 0.39 -8.73 9.53
CA GLY A 86 -0.27 -9.77 8.74
C GLY A 86 -0.13 -9.54 7.23
N LEU A 87 -0.27 -8.29 6.78
CA LEU A 87 -0.07 -7.90 5.38
C LEU A 87 1.38 -8.17 4.94
N ALA A 88 2.36 -7.70 5.71
CA ALA A 88 3.78 -7.89 5.42
C ALA A 88 4.17 -9.38 5.36
N ARG A 89 3.62 -10.21 6.27
CA ARG A 89 3.84 -11.66 6.22
C ARG A 89 3.28 -12.27 4.93
N ARG A 90 2.03 -11.97 4.56
CA ARG A 90 1.41 -12.51 3.35
C ARG A 90 2.15 -12.06 2.08
N SER A 91 2.57 -10.81 2.01
CA SER A 91 3.40 -10.29 0.91
C SER A 91 4.67 -11.13 0.73
N ARG A 92 5.40 -11.43 1.81
CA ARG A 92 6.56 -12.34 1.76
C ARG A 92 6.19 -13.74 1.27
N GLU A 93 5.14 -14.35 1.83
CA GLU A 93 4.66 -15.69 1.42
C GLU A 93 4.28 -15.74 -0.07
N MET A 94 3.63 -14.70 -0.59
CA MET A 94 3.30 -14.58 -2.02
C MET A 94 4.56 -14.58 -2.88
N ARG A 95 5.58 -13.78 -2.51
CA ARG A 95 6.85 -13.69 -3.25
C ARG A 95 7.65 -14.98 -3.21
N GLU A 96 7.72 -15.63 -2.06
CA GLU A 96 8.38 -16.93 -1.92
C GLU A 96 7.76 -17.99 -2.84
N ARG A 97 6.43 -18.02 -2.95
CA ARG A 97 5.72 -18.92 -3.88
C ARG A 97 6.05 -18.59 -5.34
N ALA A 98 6.09 -17.31 -5.71
CA ALA A 98 6.46 -16.87 -7.05
C ALA A 98 7.91 -17.17 -7.44
N GLY A 99 8.81 -17.24 -6.45
CA GLY A 99 10.20 -17.67 -6.65
C GLY A 99 10.33 -19.18 -6.86
N ARG A 100 9.53 -19.99 -6.15
CA ARG A 100 9.57 -21.46 -6.25
C ARG A 100 8.97 -22.03 -7.54
N GLY A 101 8.07 -21.29 -8.21
CA GLY A 101 7.47 -21.71 -9.49
C GLY A 101 8.34 -21.50 -10.73
N ARG A 102 9.60 -21.07 -10.58
CA ARG A 102 10.55 -20.83 -11.69
C ARG A 102 11.70 -21.84 -11.74
N GLY A 103 11.64 -22.89 -10.92
CA GLY A 103 12.63 -23.97 -10.85
C GLY A 103 12.20 -25.21 -11.60
#